data_AF-A0A2C9LZ77-F1
#
_entry.id   AF-A0A2C9LZ77-F1
#
_cell.length_a   1.000
_cell.length_b   1.000
_cell.length_c   1.000
_cell.angle_alpha   90.00
_cell.angle_beta   90.00
_cell.angle_gamma   90.00
#
_symmetry.space_group_name_H-M   'P 1'
#
loop_
_entity.id
_entity.type
_entity.pdbx_description
1 polymer ?
#
loop_
_entity_poly.entity_id
_entity_poly.type
_entity_poly.pdbx_seq_one_letter_code
_entity_poly.pdbx_strand_id
1 'polypeptide(L)'
;MAICQWVHAMFKYHFVAITVAPKREKLKKAMEELATTEKILAEAKKKLHEVEAGVAKLQKQYNESMHKKKILEDKCKLCEARLDRADKLINSLAEEKDRWGDTITNYEKLLHNVYGDVLLSAGFVAYLGPFTADYRHVMVKEWSESLHENKVPSSPNPNFLSTMGNPVMIRNWQIHGLPGDNYSIENGVIVSLTQRWPLFIDPQGQANKWIKNMVSCWLETF
;
A
#
# COMPACT_ATOMS: atom_id res chain seq x y z
N MET A 1 -95.61 -68.51 28.95
CA MET A 1 -95.29 -67.05 29.03
C MET A 1 -94.23 -66.57 28.02
N ALA A 2 -93.52 -67.44 27.29
CA ALA A 2 -92.49 -67.02 26.33
C ALA A 2 -93.03 -66.39 25.03
N ILE A 3 -94.20 -66.81 24.54
CA ILE A 3 -94.73 -66.39 23.22
C ILE A 3 -95.32 -64.97 23.24
N CYS A 4 -96.05 -64.58 24.30
CA CYS A 4 -96.64 -63.24 24.39
C CYS A 4 -95.57 -62.14 24.57
N GLN A 5 -94.48 -62.44 25.28
CA GLN A 5 -93.33 -61.54 25.38
C GLN A 5 -92.60 -61.40 24.04
N TRP A 6 -92.50 -62.49 23.27
CA TRP A 6 -91.91 -62.48 21.93
C TRP A 6 -92.75 -61.64 20.95
N VAL A 7 -94.08 -61.77 20.98
CA VAL A 7 -94.99 -60.97 20.13
C VAL A 7 -94.93 -59.49 20.49
N HIS A 8 -94.90 -59.14 21.78
CA HIS A 8 -94.77 -57.75 22.23
C HIS A 8 -93.41 -57.14 21.86
N ALA A 9 -92.34 -57.95 21.95
CA ALA A 9 -91.01 -57.55 21.50
C ALA A 9 -90.97 -57.36 19.97
N MET A 10 -91.62 -58.22 19.18
CA MET A 10 -91.73 -58.08 17.73
C MET A 10 -92.51 -56.83 17.32
N PHE A 11 -93.62 -56.52 18.00
CA PHE A 11 -94.40 -55.30 17.75
C PHE A 11 -93.58 -54.04 18.04
N LYS A 12 -92.90 -53.97 19.20
CA LYS A 12 -92.01 -52.86 19.54
C LYS A 12 -90.84 -52.76 18.55
N TYR A 13 -90.26 -53.89 18.18
CA TYR A 13 -89.15 -53.95 17.22
C TYR A 13 -89.57 -53.43 15.84
N HIS A 14 -90.80 -53.72 15.38
CA HIS A 14 -91.32 -53.23 14.10
C HIS A 14 -91.36 -51.70 14.01
N PHE A 15 -91.92 -50.99 15.00
CA PHE A 15 -91.98 -49.52 14.99
C PHE A 15 -90.59 -48.89 15.13
N VAL A 16 -89.72 -49.48 15.95
CA VAL A 16 -88.32 -49.04 16.08
C VAL A 16 -87.57 -49.28 14.77
N ALA A 17 -87.77 -50.42 14.10
CA ALA A 17 -87.14 -50.76 12.83
C ALA A 17 -87.54 -49.81 11.70
N ILE A 18 -88.82 -49.39 11.61
CA ILE A 18 -89.28 -48.38 10.65
C ILE A 18 -88.56 -47.03 10.87
N THR A 19 -88.35 -46.65 12.12
CA THR A 19 -87.72 -45.37 12.47
C THR A 19 -86.18 -45.41 12.31
N VAL A 20 -85.58 -46.57 12.52
CA VAL A 20 -84.12 -46.78 12.51
C VAL A 20 -83.60 -47.13 11.11
N ALA A 21 -84.40 -47.79 10.26
CA ALA A 21 -84.04 -48.11 8.88
C ALA A 21 -83.56 -46.88 8.05
N PRO A 22 -84.29 -45.74 7.99
CA PRO A 22 -83.83 -44.57 7.25
C PRO A 22 -82.59 -43.92 7.88
N LYS A 23 -82.42 -44.04 9.20
CA LYS A 23 -81.21 -43.56 9.90
C LYS A 23 -79.99 -44.41 9.57
N ARG A 24 -80.15 -45.74 9.50
CA ARG A 24 -79.09 -46.67 9.08
C ARG A 24 -78.70 -46.45 7.63
N GLU A 25 -79.66 -46.18 6.75
CA GLU A 25 -79.39 -45.91 5.35
C GLU A 25 -78.71 -44.55 5.13
N LYS A 26 -79.13 -43.51 5.85
CA LYS A 26 -78.42 -42.22 5.88
C LYS A 26 -77.00 -42.34 6.44
N LEU A 27 -76.82 -43.10 7.52
CA LEU A 27 -75.51 -43.39 8.09
C LEU A 27 -74.61 -44.09 7.05
N LYS A 28 -75.14 -45.11 6.36
CA LYS A 28 -74.41 -45.85 5.33
C LYS A 28 -73.98 -44.94 4.18
N LYS A 29 -74.88 -44.11 3.65
CA LYS A 29 -74.55 -43.12 2.59
C LYS A 29 -73.51 -42.10 3.05
N ALA A 30 -73.66 -41.54 4.24
CA ALA A 30 -72.69 -40.61 4.80
C ALA A 30 -71.31 -41.26 5.03
N MET A 31 -71.27 -42.53 5.43
CA MET A 31 -70.02 -43.30 5.56
C MET A 31 -69.36 -43.57 4.21
N GLU A 32 -70.14 -43.85 3.16
CA GLU A 32 -69.62 -44.02 1.80
C GLU A 32 -69.09 -42.70 1.22
N GLU A 33 -69.80 -41.58 1.44
CA GLU A 33 -69.34 -40.23 1.07
C GLU A 33 -68.10 -39.79 1.85
N LEU A 34 -68.03 -40.10 3.15
CA LEU A 34 -66.84 -39.88 3.98
C LEU A 34 -65.64 -40.65 3.41
N ALA A 35 -65.82 -41.94 3.11
CA ALA A 35 -64.74 -42.78 2.58
C ALA A 35 -64.23 -42.31 1.21
N THR A 36 -65.10 -41.78 0.35
CA THR A 36 -64.67 -41.23 -0.95
C THR A 36 -63.94 -39.90 -0.80
N THR A 37 -64.44 -38.99 0.04
CA THR A 37 -63.80 -37.70 0.32
C THR A 37 -62.45 -37.85 1.05
N GLU A 38 -62.33 -38.79 1.98
CA GLU A 38 -61.07 -39.12 2.66
C GLU A 38 -60.00 -39.64 1.69
N LYS A 39 -60.39 -40.47 0.70
CA LYS A 39 -59.46 -40.92 -0.36
C LYS A 39 -58.94 -39.75 -1.20
N ILE A 40 -59.83 -38.86 -1.64
CA ILE A 40 -59.46 -37.67 -2.42
C ILE A 40 -58.53 -36.76 -1.59
N LEU A 41 -58.85 -36.55 -0.31
CA LEU A 41 -58.02 -35.78 0.60
C LEU A 41 -56.63 -36.42 0.78
N ALA A 42 -56.54 -37.74 0.90
CA ALA A 42 -55.28 -38.46 1.04
C ALA A 42 -54.41 -38.31 -0.22
N GLU A 43 -54.99 -38.43 -1.42
CA GLU A 43 -54.27 -38.21 -2.67
C GLU A 43 -53.79 -36.76 -2.83
N ALA A 44 -54.64 -35.79 -2.50
CA ALA A 44 -54.27 -34.37 -2.55
C ALA A 44 -53.14 -34.04 -1.56
N LYS A 45 -53.22 -34.56 -0.33
CA LYS A 45 -52.15 -34.42 0.67
C LYS A 45 -50.83 -35.06 0.22
N LYS A 46 -50.90 -36.23 -0.43
CA LYS A 46 -49.71 -36.89 -0.96
C LYS A 46 -49.04 -36.06 -2.06
N LYS A 47 -49.81 -35.56 -3.03
CA LYS A 47 -49.30 -34.68 -4.09
C LYS A 47 -48.70 -33.39 -3.53
N LEU A 48 -49.35 -32.77 -2.54
CA LEU A 48 -48.84 -31.59 -1.86
C LEU A 48 -47.47 -31.89 -1.22
N HIS A 49 -47.35 -32.99 -0.49
CA HIS A 49 -46.10 -33.39 0.16
C HIS A 49 -44.97 -33.67 -0.85
N GLU A 50 -45.28 -34.28 -2.00
CA GLU A 50 -44.30 -34.50 -3.08
C GLU A 50 -43.76 -33.17 -3.65
N VAL A 51 -44.66 -32.21 -3.89
CA VAL A 51 -44.27 -30.87 -4.37
C VAL A 51 -43.48 -30.11 -3.31
N GLU A 52 -43.92 -30.12 -2.05
CA GLU A 52 -43.22 -29.47 -0.93
C GLU A 52 -41.81 -30.04 -0.75
N ALA A 53 -41.65 -31.37 -0.84
CA ALA A 53 -40.34 -32.01 -0.78
C ALA A 53 -39.44 -31.61 -1.97
N GLY A 54 -40.01 -31.49 -3.17
CA GLY A 54 -39.31 -31.00 -4.36
C GLY A 54 -38.84 -29.56 -4.21
N VAL A 55 -39.72 -28.67 -3.72
CA VAL A 55 -39.40 -27.27 -3.44
C VAL A 55 -38.31 -27.15 -2.39
N ALA A 56 -38.40 -27.92 -1.30
CA ALA A 56 -37.39 -27.92 -0.24
C ALA A 56 -36.01 -28.35 -0.78
N LYS A 57 -35.97 -29.37 -1.64
CA LYS A 57 -34.72 -29.82 -2.29
C LYS A 57 -34.13 -28.74 -3.20
N LEU A 58 -34.94 -28.11 -4.05
CA LEU A 58 -34.49 -27.04 -4.94
C LEU A 58 -34.02 -25.81 -4.15
N GLN A 59 -34.73 -25.45 -3.07
CA GLN A 59 -34.34 -24.34 -2.19
C GLN A 59 -32.98 -24.61 -1.53
N LYS A 60 -32.74 -25.85 -1.08
CA LYS A 60 -31.44 -26.24 -0.53
C LYS A 60 -30.32 -26.12 -1.56
N GLN A 61 -30.53 -26.65 -2.77
CA GLN A 61 -29.55 -26.56 -3.86
C GLN A 61 -29.28 -25.11 -4.28
N TYR A 62 -30.33 -24.27 -4.33
CA TYR A 62 -30.22 -22.85 -4.61
C TYR A 62 -29.36 -22.15 -3.55
N ASN A 63 -29.64 -22.38 -2.26
CA ASN A 63 -28.88 -21.78 -1.16
C ASN A 63 -27.41 -22.21 -1.18
N GLU A 64 -27.13 -23.49 -1.43
CA GLU A 64 -25.75 -24.00 -1.58
C GLU A 64 -25.02 -23.37 -2.76
N SER A 65 -25.70 -23.23 -3.91
CA SER A 65 -25.15 -22.61 -5.11
C SER A 65 -24.86 -21.12 -4.90
N MET A 66 -25.79 -20.39 -4.27
CA MET A 66 -25.62 -18.99 -3.91
C MET A 66 -24.47 -18.78 -2.93
N HIS A 67 -24.30 -19.67 -1.95
CA HIS A 67 -23.18 -19.62 -1.03
C HIS A 67 -21.84 -19.85 -1.75
N LYS A 68 -21.76 -20.85 -2.64
CA LYS A 68 -20.57 -21.09 -3.47
C LYS A 68 -20.24 -19.91 -4.38
N LYS A 69 -21.25 -19.32 -5.01
CA LYS A 69 -21.11 -18.11 -5.82
C LYS A 69 -20.48 -16.97 -5.01
N LYS A 70 -21.01 -16.69 -3.82
CA LYS A 70 -20.49 -15.63 -2.95
C LYS A 70 -19.03 -15.84 -2.58
N ILE A 71 -18.64 -17.07 -2.20
CA ILE A 71 -17.24 -17.40 -1.90
C ILE A 71 -16.33 -17.14 -3.10
N LEU A 72 -16.76 -17.51 -4.30
CA LEU A 72 -15.97 -17.29 -5.51
C LEU A 72 -15.85 -15.81 -5.85
N GLU A 73 -16.94 -15.04 -5.72
CA GLU A 73 -16.92 -13.58 -5.90
C GLU A 73 -15.96 -12.90 -4.93
N ASP A 74 -15.99 -13.28 -3.65
CA ASP A 74 -15.09 -12.72 -2.63
C ASP A 74 -13.61 -13.08 -2.92
N LYS A 75 -13.35 -14.30 -3.39
CA LYS A 75 -12.00 -14.72 -3.83
C LYS A 75 -11.53 -13.96 -5.06
N CYS A 76 -12.41 -13.72 -6.03
CA CYS A 76 -12.09 -12.96 -7.24
C CYS A 76 -11.70 -11.53 -6.88
N LYS A 77 -12.52 -10.85 -6.07
CA LYS A 77 -12.23 -9.49 -5.57
C LYS A 77 -10.91 -9.42 -4.80
N LEU A 78 -10.62 -10.42 -3.96
CA LEU A 78 -9.36 -10.46 -3.23
C LEU A 78 -8.16 -10.64 -4.18
N CYS A 79 -8.31 -11.46 -5.22
CA CYS A 79 -7.26 -11.68 -6.22
C CYS A 79 -7.00 -10.41 -7.03
N GLU A 80 -8.05 -9.76 -7.54
CA GLU A 80 -7.97 -8.47 -8.25
C GLU A 80 -7.27 -7.42 -7.39
N ALA A 81 -7.68 -7.27 -6.12
CA ALA A 81 -7.04 -6.34 -5.20
C ALA A 81 -5.56 -6.66 -4.93
N ARG A 82 -5.16 -7.94 -5.01
CA ARG A 82 -3.75 -8.35 -4.89
C ARG A 82 -2.97 -8.05 -6.15
N LEU A 83 -3.54 -8.29 -7.32
CA LEU A 83 -2.94 -7.97 -8.61
C LEU A 83 -2.71 -6.46 -8.74
N ASP A 84 -3.71 -5.64 -8.44
CA ASP A 84 -3.59 -4.18 -8.47
C ASP A 84 -2.45 -3.65 -7.57
N ARG A 85 -2.26 -4.28 -6.41
CA ARG A 85 -1.17 -3.92 -5.49
C ARG A 85 0.18 -4.40 -6.03
N ALA A 86 0.23 -5.61 -6.58
CA ALA A 86 1.45 -6.15 -7.16
C ALA A 86 1.91 -5.31 -8.36
N ASP A 87 0.99 -4.91 -9.24
CA ASP A 87 1.29 -4.07 -10.40
C ASP A 87 1.85 -2.70 -9.98
N LYS A 88 1.23 -2.06 -8.97
CA LYS A 88 1.75 -0.80 -8.42
C LYS A 88 3.16 -0.97 -7.85
N LEU A 89 3.41 -2.05 -7.13
CA LEU A 89 4.74 -2.35 -6.59
C LEU A 89 5.75 -2.59 -7.71
N ILE A 90 5.42 -3.42 -8.70
CA ILE A 90 6.31 -3.72 -9.83
C ILE A 90 6.69 -2.45 -10.57
N ASN A 91 5.72 -1.58 -10.87
CA ASN A 91 5.98 -0.33 -11.57
C ASN A 91 6.86 0.61 -10.74
N SER A 92 6.57 0.77 -9.44
CA SER A 92 7.40 1.60 -8.56
C SER A 92 8.81 1.04 -8.40
N LEU A 93 8.99 -0.28 -8.34
CA LEU A 93 10.29 -0.92 -8.26
C LEU A 93 11.06 -0.84 -9.58
N ALA A 94 10.37 -0.86 -10.73
CA ALA A 94 10.98 -0.70 -12.04
C ALA A 94 11.58 0.70 -12.21
N GLU A 95 10.83 1.75 -11.85
CA GLU A 95 11.33 3.13 -11.84
C GLU A 95 12.55 3.29 -10.92
N GLU A 96 12.51 2.66 -9.74
CA GLU A 96 13.61 2.71 -8.78
C GLU A 96 14.86 2.00 -9.31
N LYS A 97 14.69 0.87 -10.01
CA LYS A 97 15.79 0.14 -10.65
C LYS A 97 16.48 1.00 -11.70
N ASP A 98 15.72 1.69 -12.55
CA ASP A 98 16.28 2.55 -13.60
C ASP A 98 17.04 3.73 -12.97
N ARG A 99 16.45 4.36 -11.95
CA ARG A 99 17.12 5.42 -11.18
C ARG A 99 18.44 4.96 -10.55
N TRP A 100 18.48 3.76 -9.97
CA TRP A 100 19.72 3.19 -9.43
C TRP A 100 20.72 2.89 -10.53
N GLY A 101 20.28 2.41 -11.69
CA GLY A 101 21.14 2.21 -12.85
C GLY A 101 21.83 3.50 -13.30
N ASP A 102 21.07 4.58 -13.41
CA ASP A 102 21.59 5.91 -13.75
C ASP A 102 22.57 6.42 -12.68
N THR A 103 22.22 6.20 -11.41
CA THR A 103 23.05 6.59 -10.27
C THR A 103 24.39 5.86 -10.26
N ILE A 104 24.39 4.55 -10.50
CA ILE A 104 25.62 3.74 -10.60
C ILE A 104 26.47 4.23 -11.76
N THR A 105 25.88 4.45 -12.94
CA THR A 105 26.59 4.95 -14.12
C THR A 105 27.23 6.32 -13.84
N ASN A 106 26.55 7.20 -13.09
CA ASN A 106 27.10 8.48 -12.69
C ASN A 106 28.23 8.32 -11.67
N TYR A 107 28.12 7.40 -10.71
CA TYR A 107 29.19 7.12 -9.77
C TYR A 107 30.43 6.52 -10.44
N GLU A 108 30.27 5.66 -11.44
CA GLU A 108 31.39 5.13 -12.21
C GLU A 108 32.17 6.24 -12.92
N LYS A 109 31.46 7.21 -13.53
CA LYS A 109 32.08 8.40 -14.12
C LYS A 109 32.80 9.26 -13.08
N LEU A 110 32.17 9.49 -11.93
CA LEU A 110 32.79 10.25 -10.84
C LEU A 110 34.05 9.54 -10.31
N LEU A 111 34.00 8.22 -10.14
CA LEU A 111 35.12 7.43 -9.64
C LEU A 111 36.27 7.40 -10.65
N HIS A 112 35.99 7.38 -11.95
CA HIS A 112 37.01 7.51 -12.98
C HIS A 112 37.74 8.86 -12.91
N ASN A 113 36.98 9.94 -12.68
CA ASN A 113 37.47 11.33 -12.70
C ASN A 113 38.01 11.82 -11.34
N VAL A 114 37.83 11.06 -10.27
CA VAL A 114 38.09 11.50 -8.89
C VAL A 114 39.53 11.95 -8.67
N TYR A 115 40.50 11.32 -9.33
CA TYR A 115 41.92 11.63 -9.14
C TYR A 115 42.25 13.05 -9.60
N GLY A 116 41.78 13.46 -10.78
CA GLY A 116 41.96 14.82 -11.28
C GLY A 116 41.21 15.85 -10.44
N ASP A 117 39.97 15.55 -10.06
CA ASP A 117 39.12 16.45 -9.29
C ASP A 117 39.69 16.70 -7.87
N VAL A 118 40.21 15.66 -7.22
CA VAL A 118 40.87 15.75 -5.91
C VAL A 118 42.21 16.47 -6.02
N LEU A 119 43.00 16.21 -7.07
CA LEU A 119 44.29 16.88 -7.28
C LEU A 119 44.09 18.39 -7.46
N LEU A 120 43.13 18.79 -8.29
CA LEU A 120 42.78 20.21 -8.50
C LEU A 120 42.28 20.84 -7.20
N SER A 121 41.42 20.14 -6.46
CA SER A 121 40.89 20.63 -5.18
C SER A 121 41.96 20.75 -4.10
N ALA A 122 42.92 19.82 -4.05
CA ALA A 122 44.05 19.90 -3.13
C ALA A 122 44.96 21.09 -3.46
N GLY A 123 45.23 21.34 -4.75
CA GLY A 123 45.93 22.54 -5.21
C GLY A 123 45.18 23.83 -4.85
N PHE A 124 43.84 23.81 -4.96
CA PHE A 124 42.98 24.93 -4.59
C PHE A 124 43.14 25.29 -3.11
N VAL A 125 43.06 24.30 -2.20
CA VAL A 125 43.23 24.52 -0.76
C VAL A 125 44.66 24.98 -0.45
N ALA A 126 45.67 24.38 -1.08
CA ALA A 126 47.07 24.65 -0.77
C ALA A 126 47.56 26.03 -1.24
N TYR A 127 47.11 26.50 -2.41
CA TYR A 127 47.70 27.67 -3.07
C TYR A 127 46.71 28.82 -3.31
N LEU A 128 45.42 28.53 -3.49
CA LEU A 128 44.47 29.54 -3.99
C LEU A 128 43.78 30.36 -2.90
N GLY A 129 43.95 30.02 -1.62
CA GLY A 129 43.37 30.73 -0.47
C GLY A 129 43.59 32.26 -0.47
N PRO A 130 44.80 32.78 -0.70
CA PRO A 130 45.07 34.22 -0.67
C PRO A 130 44.51 35.03 -1.84
N PHE A 131 44.03 34.40 -2.92
CA PHE A 131 43.67 35.08 -4.16
C PHE A 131 42.17 35.46 -4.25
N THR A 132 41.84 36.35 -5.18
CA THR A 132 40.46 36.77 -5.47
C THR A 132 39.72 35.72 -6.31
N ALA A 133 38.38 35.72 -6.26
CA ALA A 133 37.54 34.78 -7.00
C ALA A 133 37.92 34.69 -8.49
N ASP A 134 38.07 35.83 -9.17
CA ASP A 134 38.42 35.89 -10.59
C ASP A 134 39.74 35.18 -10.90
N TYR A 135 40.77 35.43 -10.07
CA TYR A 135 42.06 34.78 -10.24
C TYR A 135 41.97 33.27 -9.98
N ARG A 136 41.21 32.84 -8.97
CA ARG A 136 40.98 31.41 -8.72
C ARG A 136 40.33 30.73 -9.92
N HIS A 137 39.34 31.36 -10.56
CA HIS A 137 38.69 30.83 -11.74
C HIS A 137 39.66 30.68 -12.93
N VAL A 138 40.52 31.66 -13.17
CA VAL A 138 41.55 31.59 -14.21
C VAL A 138 42.52 30.43 -13.93
N MET A 139 43.02 30.33 -12.70
CA MET A 139 43.95 29.26 -12.31
C MET A 139 43.34 27.87 -12.41
N VAL A 140 42.10 27.69 -11.95
CA VAL A 140 41.37 26.41 -12.05
C VAL A 140 41.20 25.99 -13.52
N LYS A 141 40.91 26.95 -14.40
CA LYS A 141 40.78 26.68 -15.84
C LYS A 141 42.11 26.22 -16.44
N GLU A 142 43.20 26.95 -16.19
CA GLU A 142 44.53 26.61 -16.68
C GLU A 142 45.01 25.25 -16.15
N TRP A 143 44.76 24.96 -14.87
CA TRP A 143 45.07 23.66 -14.28
C TRP A 143 44.24 22.54 -14.88
N SER A 144 42.94 22.77 -15.14
CA SER A 144 42.08 21.79 -15.80
C SER A 144 42.54 21.49 -17.23
N GLU A 145 42.98 22.51 -17.98
CA GLU A 145 43.56 22.34 -19.32
C GLU A 145 44.85 21.52 -19.25
N SER A 146 45.73 21.81 -18.29
CA SER A 146 46.96 21.05 -18.08
C SER A 146 46.70 19.58 -17.70
N LEU A 147 45.69 19.29 -16.86
CA LEU A 147 45.31 17.91 -16.54
C LEU A 147 44.88 17.15 -17.80
N HIS A 148 44.11 17.80 -18.67
CA HIS A 148 43.67 17.22 -19.93
C HIS A 148 44.84 16.94 -20.89
N GLU A 149 45.78 17.88 -21.04
CA GLU A 149 47.01 17.69 -21.82
C GLU A 149 47.85 16.50 -21.33
N ASN A 150 47.92 16.33 -20.01
CA ASN A 150 48.63 15.24 -19.36
C ASN A 150 47.82 13.93 -19.27
N LYS A 151 46.62 13.88 -19.87
CA LYS A 151 45.73 12.70 -19.90
C LYS A 151 45.33 12.21 -18.50
N VAL A 152 45.22 13.12 -17.54
CA VAL A 152 44.68 12.81 -16.21
C VAL A 152 43.16 12.90 -16.27
N PRO A 153 42.42 11.82 -15.95
CA PRO A 153 40.97 11.88 -15.91
C PRO A 153 40.47 12.89 -14.87
N SER A 154 39.61 13.79 -15.31
CA SER A 154 38.94 14.80 -14.47
C SER A 154 37.54 15.06 -14.99
N SER A 155 36.68 15.62 -14.14
CA SER A 155 35.34 16.02 -14.55
C SER A 155 35.41 17.11 -15.61
N PRO A 156 34.47 17.19 -16.57
CA PRO A 156 34.48 18.22 -17.62
C PRO A 156 34.46 19.65 -17.09
N ASN A 157 33.82 19.85 -15.92
CA ASN A 157 33.79 21.11 -15.19
C ASN A 157 34.12 20.82 -13.72
N PRO A 158 35.40 20.74 -13.33
CA PRO A 158 35.78 20.44 -11.97
C PRO A 158 35.36 21.59 -11.05
N ASN A 159 34.64 21.28 -9.97
CA ASN A 159 34.17 22.27 -9.01
C ASN A 159 34.67 21.91 -7.61
N PHE A 160 35.44 22.83 -7.02
CA PHE A 160 36.02 22.67 -5.69
C PHE A 160 34.95 22.41 -4.61
N LEU A 161 33.83 23.12 -4.65
CA LEU A 161 32.75 22.98 -3.68
C LEU A 161 32.02 21.64 -3.83
N SER A 162 31.89 21.09 -5.03
CA SER A 162 31.29 19.76 -5.20
C SER A 162 32.19 18.64 -4.72
N THR A 163 33.51 18.81 -4.83
CA THR A 163 34.49 17.80 -4.44
C THR A 163 34.76 17.81 -2.93
N MET A 164 34.90 19.00 -2.33
CA MET A 164 35.35 19.15 -0.94
C MET A 164 34.31 19.77 -0.01
N GLY A 165 33.23 20.36 -0.55
CA GLY A 165 32.20 21.02 0.23
C GLY A 165 31.18 20.04 0.81
N ASN A 166 30.99 20.08 2.12
CA ASN A 166 29.90 19.35 2.77
C ASN A 166 28.65 20.27 2.91
N PRO A 167 27.52 19.97 2.23
CA PRO A 167 26.33 20.83 2.25
C PRO A 167 25.77 21.10 3.66
N VAL A 168 25.88 20.12 4.57
CA VAL A 168 25.40 20.27 5.95
C VAL A 168 26.28 21.25 6.73
N MET A 169 27.60 21.17 6.57
CA MET A 169 28.53 22.11 7.20
C MET A 169 28.38 23.51 6.61
N ILE A 170 28.24 23.64 5.30
CA ILE A 170 28.03 24.92 4.62
C ILE A 170 26.76 25.59 5.14
N ARG A 171 25.66 24.85 5.25
CA ARG A 171 24.41 25.37 5.83
C ARG A 171 24.60 25.81 7.27
N ASN A 172 25.34 25.05 8.08
CA ASN A 172 25.65 25.43 9.44
C ASN A 172 26.45 26.74 9.50
N TRP A 173 27.44 26.92 8.63
CA TRP A 173 28.20 28.17 8.55
C TRP A 173 27.33 29.36 8.16
N GLN A 174 26.39 29.17 7.22
CA GLN A 174 25.45 30.21 6.82
C GLN A 174 24.54 30.65 7.98
N ILE A 175 24.05 29.71 8.79
CA ILE A 175 23.29 30.02 10.01
C ILE A 175 24.12 30.88 10.97
N HIS A 176 25.42 30.62 11.07
CA HIS A 176 26.35 31.39 11.92
C HIS A 176 26.89 32.67 11.27
N GLY A 177 26.35 33.06 10.12
CA GLY A 177 26.61 34.35 9.48
C GLY A 177 27.69 34.35 8.40
N LEU A 178 28.11 33.18 7.90
CA LEU A 178 28.87 33.10 6.65
C LEU A 178 27.94 33.49 5.48
N PRO A 179 28.33 34.42 4.60
CA PRO A 179 27.56 34.73 3.40
C PRO A 179 27.36 33.52 2.49
N GLY A 180 26.26 33.53 1.73
CA GLY A 180 25.88 32.44 0.82
C GLY A 180 26.52 32.49 -0.57
N ASP A 181 27.43 33.43 -0.83
CA ASP A 181 28.15 33.49 -2.11
C ASP A 181 29.27 32.44 -2.19
N ASN A 182 29.61 32.03 -3.41
CA ASN A 182 30.60 30.98 -3.63
C ASN A 182 31.97 31.32 -3.03
N TYR A 183 32.42 32.57 -3.11
CA TYR A 183 33.74 32.96 -2.60
C TYR A 183 33.84 32.82 -1.08
N SER A 184 32.80 33.26 -0.35
CA SER A 184 32.70 33.06 1.10
C SER A 184 32.65 31.59 1.48
N ILE A 185 31.89 30.78 0.75
CA ILE A 185 31.79 29.33 0.98
C ILE A 185 33.13 28.65 0.70
N GLU A 186 33.82 28.97 -0.39
CA GLU A 186 35.15 28.48 -0.72
C GLU A 186 36.14 28.76 0.41
N ASN A 187 36.15 30.00 0.92
CA ASN A 187 37.00 30.38 2.06
C ASN A 187 36.66 29.55 3.31
N GLY A 188 35.37 29.34 3.58
CA GLY A 188 34.91 28.48 4.68
C GLY A 188 35.41 27.03 4.54
N VAL A 189 35.33 26.47 3.33
CA VAL A 189 35.84 25.11 3.04
C VAL A 189 37.36 25.05 3.22
N ILE A 190 38.12 26.01 2.67
CA ILE A 190 39.59 26.08 2.83
C ILE A 190 39.98 26.11 4.32
N VAL A 191 39.30 26.95 5.11
CA VAL A 191 39.54 27.09 6.56
C VAL A 191 39.26 25.78 7.29
N SER A 192 38.22 25.05 6.89
CA SER A 192 37.87 23.76 7.50
C SER A 192 38.84 22.62 7.19
N LEU A 193 39.55 22.72 6.05
CA LEU A 193 40.47 21.67 5.56
C LEU A 193 41.93 21.96 5.85
N THR A 194 42.27 23.23 6.10
CA THR A 194 43.65 23.63 6.35
C THR A 194 44.09 23.21 7.74
N GLN A 195 45.26 22.56 7.83
CA GLN A 195 45.86 22.14 9.10
C GLN A 195 46.62 23.26 9.84
N ARG A 196 46.87 24.37 9.16
CA ARG A 196 47.54 25.56 9.69
C ARG A 196 46.52 26.58 10.14
N TRP A 197 46.91 27.48 11.03
CA TRP A 197 46.08 28.61 11.43
C TRP A 197 45.93 29.60 10.27
N PRO A 198 44.74 29.77 9.69
CA PRO A 198 44.55 30.68 8.56
C PRO A 198 44.55 32.13 9.05
N LEU A 199 45.23 33.01 8.31
CA LEU A 199 45.18 34.46 8.51
C LEU A 199 44.11 35.05 7.59
N PHE A 200 43.10 35.70 8.17
CA PHE A 200 42.04 36.37 7.40
C PHE A 200 42.40 37.82 7.11
N ILE A 201 42.23 38.21 5.84
CA ILE A 201 42.21 39.61 5.41
C ILE A 201 40.73 40.01 5.31
N ASP A 202 40.19 40.57 6.38
CA ASP A 202 38.75 40.80 6.55
C ASP A 202 38.43 42.26 6.88
N PRO A 203 38.43 43.17 5.88
CA PRO A 203 38.13 44.59 6.11
C PRO A 203 36.68 44.84 6.52
N GLN A 204 35.77 43.91 6.24
CA GLN A 204 34.33 44.04 6.53
C GLN A 204 33.92 43.36 7.85
N GLY A 205 34.83 42.65 8.53
CA GLY A 205 34.56 41.95 9.78
C GLY A 205 33.65 40.72 9.65
N GLN A 206 33.43 40.21 8.42
CA GLN A 206 32.53 39.08 8.16
C GLN A 206 33.07 37.77 8.72
N ALA A 207 34.35 37.47 8.47
CA ALA A 207 35.01 36.28 8.99
C ALA A 207 35.10 36.33 10.52
N ASN A 208 35.40 37.51 11.09
CA ASN A 208 35.44 37.71 12.53
C ASN A 208 34.08 37.39 13.19
N LYS A 209 32.99 37.93 12.63
CA LYS A 209 31.62 37.65 13.10
C LYS A 209 31.28 36.17 12.99
N TRP A 210 31.56 35.55 11.85
CA TRP A 210 31.30 34.13 11.61
C TRP A 210 32.05 33.23 12.61
N ILE A 211 33.35 33.44 12.80
CA ILE A 211 34.17 32.64 13.73
C ILE A 211 33.68 32.78 15.17
N LYS A 212 33.36 34.01 15.62
CA LYS A 212 32.83 34.24 16.97
C LYS A 212 31.50 33.52 17.20
N ASN A 213 30.58 33.60 16.25
CA ASN A 213 29.29 32.93 16.34
C ASN A 213 29.44 31.42 16.35
N MET A 214 30.31 30.88 15.49
CA MET A 214 30.66 29.46 15.49
C MET A 214 31.18 29.05 16.87
N VAL A 215 32.26 29.66 17.35
CA VAL A 215 32.91 29.27 18.62
C VAL A 215 31.99 29.44 19.83
N SER A 216 31.16 30.50 19.88
CA SER A 216 30.20 30.70 20.98
C SER A 216 29.21 29.52 21.09
N CYS A 217 28.70 29.04 19.96
CA CYS A 217 27.80 27.89 19.91
C CYS A 217 28.47 26.58 20.39
N TRP A 218 29.77 26.41 20.08
CA TRP A 218 30.55 25.27 20.58
C TRP A 218 30.79 25.36 22.10
N LEU A 219 30.93 26.56 22.67
CA LEU A 219 31.14 26.74 24.12
C LEU A 219 29.85 26.57 24.94
N GLU A 220 28.67 26.77 24.35
CA GLU A 220 27.37 26.57 25.01
C GLU A 220 26.92 25.10 25.03
N THR A 221 27.56 24.25 24.24
CA THR A 221 27.23 22.82 24.13
C THR A 221 28.11 21.92 25.03
N PHE A 222 29.00 22.51 25.83
CA PHE A 222 29.80 21.87 26.89
C PHE A 222 29.54 22.53 28.24
#